data_AF-A0A6J8EYL5-F1
#
_entry.id   AF-A0A6J8EYL5-F1
#
_cell.length_a   1.000
_cell.length_b   1.000
_cell.length_c   1.000
_cell.angle_alpha   90.00
_cell.angle_beta   90.00
_cell.angle_gamma   90.00
#
_symmetry.space_group_name_H-M   'P 1'
#
loop_
_entity.id
_entity.type
_entity.pdbx_description
1 polymer ?
#
loop_
_entity_poly.entity_id
_entity_poly.type
_entity_poly.pdbx_seq_one_letter_code
_entity_poly.pdbx_strand_id
1 'polypeptide(L)'
;MAARGCTMSPYRQQSNGRCERFNGTLKSMLEKLCTESAEEWDELVPYALFAYREVPHEETGFSPFELLYGWPVRGPIVILRGLFTGEDEIHRSVIEHVITIRDRLADVSEIVKVNLSHRKGKIKTWYDKRTRFREFEPGDELLLLLPSEASKNDADALSRI
;
A
#
# COMPACT_ATOMS: atom_id res chain seq x y z
N MET A 1 -25.27 3.02 -6.52
CA MET A 1 -24.27 3.34 -5.48
C MET A 1 -23.52 4.59 -5.94
N ALA A 2 -23.88 5.78 -5.45
CA ALA A 2 -23.24 7.02 -5.89
C ALA A 2 -21.85 7.13 -5.26
N ALA A 3 -20.80 7.07 -6.07
CA ALA A 3 -19.44 7.33 -5.62
C ALA A 3 -19.34 8.82 -5.25
N ARG A 4 -19.14 9.11 -3.95
CA ARG A 4 -18.86 10.47 -3.50
C ARG A 4 -17.42 10.81 -3.89
N GLY A 5 -17.22 11.88 -4.64
CA GLY A 5 -15.88 12.38 -4.92
C GLY A 5 -15.22 12.89 -3.64
N CYS A 6 -14.07 12.33 -3.28
CA CYS A 6 -13.22 12.88 -2.21
C CYS A 6 -12.21 13.84 -2.86
N THR A 7 -12.45 15.15 -2.73
CA THR A 7 -11.47 16.17 -3.11
C THR A 7 -10.42 16.32 -2.02
N MET A 8 -9.15 16.16 -2.38
CA MET A 8 -8.03 16.36 -1.45
C MET A 8 -7.72 17.85 -1.33
N SER A 9 -7.29 18.29 -0.14
CA SER A 9 -6.78 19.64 0.03
C SER A 9 -5.60 19.86 -0.92
N PRO A 10 -5.58 20.95 -1.70
CA PRO A 10 -4.43 21.26 -2.54
C PRO A 10 -3.15 21.33 -1.68
N TYR A 11 -2.03 20.88 -2.25
CA TYR A 11 -0.70 20.90 -1.64
C TYR A 11 -0.53 20.09 -0.34
N ARG A 12 -1.45 19.17 -0.02
CA ARG A 12 -1.32 18.26 1.14
C ARG A 12 -1.12 16.80 0.72
N GLN A 13 0.06 16.47 0.18
CA GLN A 13 0.38 15.11 -0.29
C GLN A 13 0.22 14.05 0.82
N GLN A 14 0.46 14.45 2.07
CA GLN A 14 0.30 13.60 3.26
C GLN A 14 -1.10 12.96 3.38
N SER A 15 -2.15 13.62 2.88
CA SER A 15 -3.52 13.11 2.94
C SER A 15 -3.76 11.88 2.05
N ASN A 16 -2.93 11.64 1.03
CA ASN A 16 -3.04 10.50 0.12
C ASN A 16 -1.84 9.53 0.20
N GLY A 17 -1.06 9.61 1.27
CA GLY A 17 0.24 8.93 1.36
C GLY A 17 0.19 7.39 1.27
N ARG A 18 -0.98 6.74 1.36
CA ARG A 18 -1.10 5.29 1.09
C ARG A 18 -1.13 4.99 -0.40
N CYS A 19 -1.92 5.73 -1.18
CA CYS A 19 -1.97 5.59 -2.63
C CYS A 19 -0.64 6.01 -3.26
N GLU A 20 -0.02 7.10 -2.76
CA GLU A 20 1.28 7.54 -3.27
C GLU A 20 2.38 6.49 -3.02
N ARG A 21 2.41 5.87 -1.82
CA ARG A 21 3.33 4.77 -1.53
C ARG A 21 3.11 3.57 -2.45
N PHE A 22 1.85 3.19 -2.66
CA PHE A 22 1.51 2.11 -3.60
C PHE A 22 1.99 2.43 -5.02
N ASN A 23 1.68 3.63 -5.53
CA ASN A 23 2.09 4.06 -6.86
C ASN A 23 3.62 4.08 -7.01
N GLY A 24 4.34 4.51 -5.97
CA GLY A 24 5.80 4.46 -5.95
C GLY A 24 6.35 3.03 -6.03
N THR A 25 5.78 2.09 -5.26
CA THR A 25 6.15 0.68 -5.32
C THR A 25 5.87 0.07 -6.69
N LEU A 26 4.68 0.33 -7.25
CA LEU A 26 4.30 -0.17 -8.57
C LEU A 26 5.24 0.35 -9.65
N LYS A 27 5.58 1.65 -9.60
CA LYS A 27 6.55 2.24 -10.51
C LYS A 27 7.92 1.57 -10.40
N SER A 28 8.42 1.33 -9.19
CA SER A 28 9.71 0.65 -8.98
C SER A 28 9.69 -0.80 -9.47
N MET A 29 8.56 -1.51 -9.35
CA MET A 29 8.41 -2.85 -9.92
C MET A 29 8.46 -2.81 -11.44
N LEU A 30 7.71 -1.89 -12.06
CA LEU A 30 7.70 -1.73 -13.51
C LEU A 30 9.06 -1.31 -14.06
N GLU A 31 9.77 -0.38 -13.41
CA GLU A 31 11.14 0.01 -13.80
C GLU A 31 12.10 -1.20 -13.86
N LYS A 32 11.95 -2.14 -12.93
CA LYS A 32 12.75 -3.39 -12.91
C LYS A 32 12.33 -4.41 -13.96
N LEU A 33 11.04 -4.45 -14.31
CA LEU A 33 10.53 -5.37 -15.33
C LEU A 33 10.80 -4.85 -16.74
N CYS A 34 10.77 -3.53 -16.93
CA CYS A 34 10.93 -2.85 -18.21
C CYS A 34 12.40 -2.50 -18.52
N THR A 35 13.37 -3.17 -17.89
CA THR A 35 14.80 -2.83 -18.05
C THR A 35 15.29 -3.07 -19.49
N GLU A 36 14.67 -3.99 -20.23
CA GLU A 36 15.04 -4.33 -21.62
C GLU A 36 14.14 -3.66 -22.67
N SER A 37 12.85 -3.47 -22.38
CA SER A 37 11.92 -2.75 -23.26
C SER A 37 10.95 -1.91 -22.42
N ALA A 38 11.05 -0.58 -22.54
CA ALA A 38 10.14 0.35 -21.88
C ALA A 38 8.80 0.51 -22.61
N GLU A 39 8.69 0.00 -23.84
CA GLU A 39 7.51 0.15 -24.68
C GLU A 39 6.36 -0.82 -24.29
N GLU A 40 6.67 -1.89 -23.57
CA GLU A 40 5.72 -2.97 -23.19
C GLU A 40 5.24 -2.87 -21.73
N TRP A 41 5.37 -1.69 -21.10
CA TRP A 41 5.07 -1.54 -19.68
C TRP A 41 3.62 -1.87 -19.33
N ASP A 42 2.68 -1.62 -20.23
CA ASP A 42 1.25 -1.87 -20.08
C ASP A 42 0.93 -3.37 -20.06
N GLU A 43 1.63 -4.16 -20.87
CA GLU A 43 1.57 -5.62 -20.84
C GLU A 43 2.15 -6.20 -19.54
N LEU A 44 3.10 -5.49 -18.92
CA LEU A 44 3.77 -5.89 -17.68
C LEU A 44 2.97 -5.53 -16.41
N VAL A 45 2.01 -4.60 -16.48
CA VAL A 45 1.17 -4.18 -15.35
C VAL A 45 0.47 -5.34 -14.63
N PRO A 46 -0.20 -6.29 -15.32
CA PRO A 46 -0.86 -7.41 -14.66
C PRO A 46 0.12 -8.28 -13.85
N TYR A 47 1.34 -8.49 -14.36
CA TYR A 47 2.37 -9.28 -13.69
C TYR A 47 2.93 -8.56 -12.46
N ALA A 48 3.20 -7.25 -12.56
CA ALA A 48 3.61 -6.44 -11.42
C ALA A 48 2.54 -6.42 -10.31
N LEU A 49 1.27 -6.27 -10.69
CA LEU A 49 0.15 -6.32 -9.75
C LEU A 49 -0.01 -7.70 -9.11
N PHE A 50 0.21 -8.77 -9.87
CA PHE A 50 0.18 -10.13 -9.32
C PHE A 50 1.27 -10.32 -8.27
N ALA A 51 2.52 -9.96 -8.59
CA ALA A 51 3.64 -10.04 -7.65
C ALA A 51 3.38 -9.22 -6.37
N TYR A 52 2.83 -8.01 -6.51
CA TYR A 52 2.44 -7.19 -5.36
C TYR A 52 1.36 -7.85 -4.49
N ARG A 53 0.37 -8.50 -5.12
CA ARG A 53 -0.76 -9.13 -4.41
C ARG A 53 -0.40 -10.43 -3.72
N GLU A 54 0.64 -11.12 -4.19
CA GLU A 54 1.12 -12.40 -3.64
C GLU A 54 2.00 -12.21 -2.40
N VAL A 55 2.82 -11.15 -2.37
CA VAL A 55 3.84 -10.97 -1.32
C VAL A 55 3.23 -10.43 -0.03
N PRO A 56 3.50 -11.05 1.14
CA PRO A 56 3.09 -10.52 2.43
C PRO A 56 3.70 -9.15 2.71
N HIS A 57 2.87 -8.18 3.08
CA HIS A 57 3.38 -6.88 3.50
C HIS A 57 3.86 -6.96 4.94
N GLU A 58 4.99 -6.32 5.21
CA GLU A 58 5.52 -6.24 6.57
C GLU A 58 4.50 -5.62 7.54
N GLU A 59 3.74 -4.61 7.07
CA GLU A 59 2.77 -3.89 7.90
C GLU A 59 1.66 -4.77 8.46
N THR A 60 1.11 -5.63 7.60
CA THR A 60 -0.05 -6.47 7.92
C THR A 60 0.37 -7.88 8.34
N GLY A 61 1.51 -8.38 7.86
CA GLY A 61 1.95 -9.76 7.96
C GLY A 61 1.29 -10.70 6.95
N PHE A 62 0.42 -10.19 6.09
CA PHE A 62 -0.38 -10.94 5.12
C PHE A 62 -0.32 -10.27 3.76
N SER A 63 -0.47 -11.07 2.71
CA SER A 63 -0.53 -10.56 1.33
C SER A 63 -1.85 -9.83 1.07
N PRO A 64 -1.90 -8.83 0.18
CA PRO A 64 -3.15 -8.16 -0.19
C PRO A 64 -4.24 -9.13 -0.66
N PHE A 65 -3.85 -10.21 -1.34
CA PHE A 65 -4.78 -11.24 -1.79
C PHE A 65 -5.37 -12.03 -0.62
N GLU A 66 -4.56 -12.45 0.35
CA GLU A 66 -5.03 -13.13 1.56
C GLU A 66 -6.01 -12.28 2.35
N LEU A 67 -5.76 -10.97 2.42
CA LEU A 67 -6.66 -10.05 3.12
C LEU A 67 -8.03 -9.91 2.43
N LEU A 68 -8.09 -10.16 1.12
CA LEU A 68 -9.33 -10.05 0.34
C LEU A 68 -10.09 -11.38 0.28
N TYR A 69 -9.38 -12.49 0.06
CA TYR A 69 -9.98 -13.80 -0.20
C TYR A 69 -9.84 -14.79 0.96
N GLY A 70 -9.07 -14.45 2.00
CA GLY A 70 -8.85 -15.28 3.17
C GLY A 70 -7.85 -16.41 2.97
N TRP A 71 -7.25 -16.54 1.78
CA TRP A 71 -6.38 -17.67 1.40
C TRP A 71 -5.16 -17.20 0.63
N PRO A 72 -4.02 -17.92 0.73
CA PRO A 72 -2.83 -17.59 -0.02
C PRO A 72 -3.09 -17.78 -1.52
N VAL A 73 -2.48 -16.92 -2.32
CA VAL A 73 -2.47 -17.07 -3.78
C VAL A 73 -1.87 -18.42 -4.14
N ARG A 74 -2.53 -19.17 -5.01
CA ARG A 74 -1.89 -20.29 -5.71
C ARG A 74 -1.05 -19.75 -6.86
N GLY A 75 0.14 -19.26 -6.53
CA GLY A 75 1.09 -18.75 -7.50
C GLY A 75 1.77 -19.87 -8.30
N PRO A 76 2.51 -19.52 -9.37
CA PRO A 76 3.25 -20.48 -10.18
C PRO A 76 4.16 -21.39 -9.35
N ILE A 77 4.81 -20.84 -8.32
CA ILE A 77 5.69 -21.60 -7.41
C ILE A 77 4.92 -22.64 -6.60
N VAL A 78 3.73 -22.29 -6.10
CA VAL A 78 2.89 -23.21 -5.32
C VAL A 78 2.41 -24.37 -6.20
N ILE A 79 2.01 -24.07 -7.43
CA ILE A 79 1.58 -25.08 -8.42
C ILE A 79 2.75 -25.99 -8.78
N LEU A 80 3.90 -25.43 -9.11
CA LEU A 80 5.12 -26.19 -9.41
C LEU A 80 5.49 -27.10 -8.23
N ARG A 81 5.48 -26.58 -7.00
CA ARG A 81 5.74 -27.37 -5.79
C ARG A 81 4.79 -28.57 -5.71
N GLY A 82 3.48 -28.36 -5.88
CA GLY A 82 2.49 -29.44 -5.85
C GLY A 82 2.75 -30.53 -6.91
N LEU A 83 3.11 -30.13 -8.12
CA LEU A 83 3.47 -31.05 -9.21
C LEU A 83 4.73 -31.88 -8.88
N PHE A 84 5.72 -31.28 -8.22
CA PHE A 84 6.96 -31.97 -7.84
C PHE A 84 6.81 -32.87 -6.61
N THR A 85 5.96 -32.50 -5.64
CA THR A 85 5.81 -33.25 -4.39
C THR A 85 4.69 -34.28 -4.42
N GLY A 86 3.81 -34.24 -5.43
CA GLY A 86 2.63 -35.11 -5.49
C GLY A 86 1.63 -34.85 -4.36
N GLU A 87 1.63 -33.63 -3.80
CA GLU A 87 0.61 -33.21 -2.84
C GLU A 87 -0.73 -33.05 -3.60
N ASP A 88 -1.61 -34.04 -3.50
CA ASP A 88 -2.96 -33.97 -4.05
C ASP A 88 -3.77 -32.85 -3.38
N GLU A 89 -4.57 -32.15 -4.18
CA GLU A 89 -5.50 -31.16 -3.65
C GLU A 89 -6.55 -31.85 -2.78
N ILE A 90 -6.56 -31.53 -1.49
CA ILE A 90 -7.62 -31.98 -0.57
C ILE A 90 -8.96 -31.44 -1.11
N HIS A 91 -9.74 -32.33 -1.72
CA HIS A 91 -11.10 -32.07 -2.18
C HIS A 91 -12.00 -31.81 -0.96
N ARG A 92 -12.09 -30.54 -0.55
CA ARG A 92 -13.06 -30.10 0.45
C ARG A 92 -14.42 -29.91 -0.18
N SER A 93 -15.46 -30.24 0.58
CA SER A 93 -16.81 -29.83 0.22
C SER A 93 -16.88 -28.31 0.11
N VAL A 94 -17.65 -27.80 -0.85
CA VAL A 94 -17.84 -26.36 -1.06
C VAL A 94 -18.31 -25.67 0.22
N ILE A 95 -19.18 -26.33 0.99
CA ILE A 95 -19.71 -25.79 2.26
C ILE A 95 -18.59 -25.65 3.29
N GLU A 96 -17.78 -26.69 3.46
CA GLU A 96 -16.64 -26.68 4.38
C GLU A 96 -15.61 -25.61 3.99
N HIS A 97 -15.36 -25.46 2.70
CA HIS A 97 -14.47 -24.42 2.17
C HIS A 97 -14.96 -23.01 2.53
N VAL A 98 -16.24 -22.71 2.30
CA VAL A 98 -16.84 -21.39 2.60
C VAL A 98 -16.79 -21.09 4.10
N ILE A 99 -17.13 -22.06 4.95
CA ILE A 99 -17.05 -21.90 6.42
C ILE A 99 -15.61 -21.58 6.84
N THR A 100 -14.64 -22.35 6.33
CA THR A 100 -13.23 -22.16 6.66
C THR A 100 -12.72 -20.78 6.21
N ILE A 101 -13.12 -20.31 5.01
CA ILE A 101 -12.76 -18.96 4.53
C ILE A 101 -13.30 -17.90 5.48
N ARG A 102 -14.57 -17.98 5.83
CA ARG A 102 -15.23 -16.98 6.70
C ARG A 102 -14.52 -16.88 8.04
N ASP A 103 -14.26 -18.02 8.67
CA ASP A 103 -13.65 -18.07 9.99
C ASP A 103 -12.20 -17.55 9.93
N ARG A 104 -11.44 -17.96 8.90
CA ARG A 104 -10.07 -17.47 8.68
C ARG A 104 -10.03 -15.95 8.40
N LEU A 105 -10.97 -15.41 7.64
CA LEU A 105 -11.05 -13.96 7.40
C LEU A 105 -11.30 -13.18 8.69
N ALA A 106 -12.14 -13.72 9.59
CA ALA A 106 -12.37 -13.10 10.89
C ALA A 106 -11.07 -13.04 11.72
N ASP A 107 -10.35 -14.16 11.81
CA ASP A 107 -9.09 -14.28 12.53
C ASP A 107 -8.02 -13.33 11.95
N VAL A 108 -7.82 -13.37 10.63
CA VAL A 108 -6.85 -12.52 9.92
C VAL A 108 -7.18 -11.04 10.13
N SER A 109 -8.44 -10.65 10.04
CA SER A 109 -8.88 -9.27 10.28
C SER A 109 -8.52 -8.79 11.69
N GLU A 110 -8.66 -9.64 12.70
CA GLU A 110 -8.30 -9.30 14.09
C GLU A 110 -6.79 -9.11 14.25
N ILE A 111 -6.00 -10.05 13.74
CA ILE A 111 -4.52 -9.99 13.77
C ILE A 111 -4.03 -8.72 13.07
N VAL A 112 -4.58 -8.41 11.89
CA VAL A 112 -4.20 -7.24 11.09
C VAL A 112 -4.51 -5.94 11.83
N LYS A 113 -5.67 -5.84 12.49
CA LYS A 113 -6.03 -4.65 13.28
C LYS A 113 -5.03 -4.40 14.41
N VAL A 114 -4.61 -5.46 15.10
CA VAL A 114 -3.60 -5.38 16.16
C VAL A 114 -2.26 -4.93 15.57
N ASN A 115 -1.77 -5.59 14.51
CA ASN A 115 -0.50 -5.26 13.85
C ASN A 115 -0.46 -3.80 13.36
N LEU A 116 -1.52 -3.35 12.68
CA LEU A 116 -1.65 -1.99 12.20
C LEU A 116 -1.68 -0.97 13.34
N SER A 117 -2.31 -1.29 14.46
CA SER A 117 -2.36 -0.41 15.64
C SER A 117 -0.97 -0.25 16.26
N HIS A 118 -0.24 -1.35 16.45
CA HIS A 118 1.14 -1.31 16.95
C HIS A 118 2.06 -0.53 16.02
N ARG A 119 1.98 -0.76 14.70
CA ARG A 119 2.80 -0.04 13.72
C ARG A 119 2.45 1.44 13.64
N LYS A 120 1.17 1.79 13.66
CA LYS A 120 0.71 3.19 13.73
C LYS A 120 1.26 3.89 14.96
N GLY A 121 1.26 3.22 16.12
CA GLY A 121 1.87 3.73 17.34
C GLY A 121 3.37 4.01 17.19
N LYS A 122 4.13 3.04 16.67
CA LYS A 122 5.57 3.21 16.40
C LYS A 122 5.84 4.37 15.43
N ILE A 123 5.12 4.41 14.30
CA ILE A 123 5.26 5.48 13.31
C ILE A 123 4.96 6.85 13.94
N LYS A 124 3.90 6.94 14.74
CA LYS A 124 3.56 8.17 15.48
C LYS A 124 4.70 8.60 16.40
N THR A 125 5.25 7.70 17.21
CA THR A 125 6.38 8.06 18.11
C THR A 125 7.60 8.57 17.35
N TRP A 126 7.91 8.00 16.19
CA TRP A 126 9.01 8.47 15.34
C TRP A 126 8.72 9.83 14.69
N TYR A 127 7.48 10.03 14.24
CA TYR A 127 7.04 11.31 13.67
C TYR A 127 7.07 12.42 14.73
N ASP A 128 6.50 12.17 15.90
CA ASP A 128 6.41 13.13 17.00
C ASP A 128 7.81 13.55 17.49
N LYS A 129 8.79 12.62 17.53
CA LYS A 129 10.20 12.95 17.84
C LYS A 129 10.82 13.99 16.90
N ARG A 130 10.41 14.01 15.64
CA ARG A 130 10.91 14.96 14.61
C ARG A 130 10.02 16.19 14.46
N THR A 131 8.86 16.23 15.10
CA THR A 131 7.90 17.31 14.95
C THR A 131 8.21 18.42 15.95
N ARG A 132 8.52 19.61 15.43
CA ARG A 132 8.61 20.84 16.23
C ARG A 132 7.21 21.45 16.26
N PHE A 133 6.64 21.64 17.45
CA PHE A 133 5.44 22.45 17.59
C PHE A 133 5.82 23.90 17.23
N ARG A 134 5.08 24.48 16.29
CA ARG A 134 5.21 25.89 15.90
C ARG A 134 3.85 26.53 16.10
N GLU A 135 3.79 27.46 17.03
CA GLU A 135 2.69 28.40 17.16
C GLU A 135 3.07 29.64 16.36
N PHE A 136 2.12 30.20 15.64
CA PHE A 136 2.32 31.38 14.81
C PHE A 136 1.37 32.47 15.27
N GLU A 137 1.88 33.68 15.37
CA GLU A 137 1.08 34.86 15.69
C GLU A 137 0.78 35.68 14.43
N PRO A 138 -0.36 36.41 14.39
CA PRO A 138 -0.66 37.31 13.27
C PRO A 138 0.50 38.31 13.05
N GLY A 139 1.03 38.37 11.83
CA GLY A 139 2.23 39.16 11.49
C GLY A 139 3.52 38.35 11.31
N ASP A 140 3.55 37.07 11.66
CA ASP A 140 4.71 36.20 11.38
C ASP A 140 4.88 35.98 9.86
N GLU A 141 6.12 36.08 9.39
CA GLU A 141 6.50 35.76 8.01
C GLU A 141 6.75 34.26 7.87
N LEU A 142 5.93 33.60 7.05
CA LEU A 142 6.04 32.18 6.76
C LEU A 142 6.53 31.96 5.33
N LEU A 143 7.45 31.00 5.19
CA LEU A 143 7.82 30.47 3.88
C LEU A 143 6.69 29.57 3.36
N LEU A 144 6.03 30.02 2.30
CA LEU A 144 5.03 29.26 1.58
C LEU A 144 5.71 28.49 0.45
N LEU A 145 5.56 27.16 0.47
CA LEU A 145 6.07 26.30 -0.59
C LEU A 145 5.12 26.38 -1.79
N LEU A 146 5.54 27.10 -2.83
CA LEU A 146 4.85 27.15 -4.12
C LEU A 146 5.56 26.22 -5.10
N PRO A 147 4.88 25.22 -5.70
CA PRO A 147 5.54 24.34 -6.63
C PRO A 147 5.95 25.11 -7.90
N SER A 148 7.26 25.15 -8.16
CA SER A 148 7.87 25.62 -9.39
C SER A 148 8.00 24.47 -10.40
N GLU A 149 7.98 24.77 -11.70
CA GLU A 149 8.17 23.77 -12.77
C GLU A 149 9.51 23.02 -12.66
N ALA A 150 10.51 23.62 -11.99
CA ALA A 150 11.86 23.09 -11.88
C ALA A 150 12.06 22.11 -10.71
N SER A 151 11.27 22.20 -9.63
CA SER A 151 11.46 21.38 -8.43
C SER A 151 10.22 21.39 -7.52
N LYS A 152 9.86 20.20 -7.03
CA LYS A 152 8.75 20.00 -6.07
C LYS A 152 9.03 20.61 -4.67
N ASN A 153 10.25 21.08 -4.41
CA ASN A 153 10.72 21.49 -3.09
C ASN A 153 11.20 22.95 -3.01
N ASP A 154 10.97 23.76 -4.05
CA ASP A 154 11.42 25.16 -4.04
C ASP A 154 10.45 26.03 -3.23
N ALA A 155 10.98 26.79 -2.28
CA ALA A 155 10.22 27.67 -1.40
C ALA A 155 10.49 29.13 -1.79
N ASP A 156 9.63 29.71 -2.62
CA ASP A 156 9.89 31.01 -3.27
C ASP A 156 9.10 32.20 -2.69
N ALA A 157 8.19 32.00 -1.73
CA ALA A 157 7.35 33.10 -1.25
C ALA A 157 7.32 33.23 0.28
N LEU A 158 7.60 34.45 0.78
CA LEU A 158 7.29 34.85 2.15
C LEU A 158 5.85 35.40 2.18
N SER A 159 4.97 34.73 2.93
CA SER A 159 3.59 35.16 3.18
C SER A 159 3.41 35.50 4.66
N ARG A 160 2.77 36.63 4.97
CA ARG A 160 2.39 36.99 6.35
C ARG A 160 1.01 36.42 6.70
N ILE A 161 0.84 35.94 7.94
CA ILE A 161 -0.47 35.57 8.53
C ILE A 161 -1.26 36.83 8.88
#